data_AF-A0A496VE86-F1
#
_entry.id   AF-A0A496VE86-F1
#
_cell.length_a   1.000
_cell.length_b   1.000
_cell.length_c   1.000
_cell.angle_alpha   90.00
_cell.angle_beta   90.00
_cell.angle_gamma   90.00
#
_symmetry.space_group_name_H-M   'P 1'
#
loop_
_entity.id
_entity.type
_entity.pdbx_description
1 polymer ?
#
loop_
_entity_poly.entity_id
_entity_poly.type
_entity_poly.pdbx_seq_one_letter_code
_entity_poly.pdbx_strand_id
1 'polypeptide(L)'
;MTVKWTPEIEQRFTELRLRRLSGSLTEAEQRELAEIQTMVEVVESETTTFALKRLETEQFALQDVLEKHQTENQDLVQLLNQQALLIADTKRWLAEFEQRYTVIQNSFTRLTEHSLAT
;
A
#
# COMPACT_ATOMS: atom_id res chain seq x y z
N MET A 1 -10.66 -1.65 -39.34
CA MET A 1 -9.21 -1.91 -39.24
C MET A 1 -8.64 -0.81 -38.38
N THR A 2 -8.11 -1.13 -37.20
CA THR A 2 -7.44 -0.15 -36.33
C THR A 2 -6.15 0.28 -37.03
N VAL A 3 -6.14 1.47 -37.61
CA VAL A 3 -4.93 2.07 -38.19
C VAL A 3 -3.97 2.29 -37.03
N LYS A 4 -2.81 1.65 -37.09
CA LYS A 4 -1.80 1.70 -36.04
C LYS A 4 -1.00 2.99 -36.19
N TRP A 5 -0.81 3.76 -35.12
CA TRP A 5 0.12 4.90 -35.14
C TRP A 5 1.53 4.38 -35.46
N THR A 6 2.13 4.87 -36.54
CA THR A 6 3.49 4.52 -36.96
C THR A 6 4.36 5.76 -37.11
N PRO A 7 5.70 5.64 -37.08
CA PRO A 7 6.60 6.77 -37.28
C PRO A 7 6.35 7.54 -38.58
N GLU A 8 5.92 6.85 -39.63
CA GLU A 8 5.61 7.45 -40.94
C GLU A 8 4.37 8.35 -40.87
N ILE A 9 3.34 7.94 -40.11
CA ILE A 9 2.14 8.76 -39.90
C ILE A 9 2.46 9.97 -39.01
N GLU A 10 3.31 9.81 -38.00
CA GLU A 10 3.77 10.91 -37.14
C GLU A 10 4.57 11.96 -37.93
N GLN A 11 5.47 11.50 -38.79
CA GLN A 11 6.22 12.37 -39.69
C GLN A 11 5.28 13.11 -40.65
N ARG A 12 4.34 12.39 -41.28
CA ARG A 12 3.34 12.98 -42.19
C ARG A 12 2.44 13.99 -41.49
N PHE A 13 1.99 13.68 -40.27
CA PHE A 13 1.22 14.59 -39.44
C PHE A 13 1.99 15.87 -39.13
N THR A 14 3.27 15.73 -38.76
CA THR A 14 4.16 16.87 -38.46
C THR A 14 4.34 17.77 -39.67
N GLU A 15 4.56 17.19 -40.85
CA GLU A 15 4.67 17.92 -42.12
C GLU A 15 3.38 18.68 -42.47
N LEU A 16 2.22 18.03 -42.35
CA LEU A 16 0.92 18.66 -42.59
C LEU A 16 0.65 19.79 -41.59
N ARG A 17 1.05 19.63 -40.32
CA ARG A 17 0.90 20.67 -39.29
C ARG A 17 1.78 21.88 -39.59
N LEU A 18 3.02 21.67 -40.04
CA LEU A 18 3.93 22.74 -40.45
C LEU A 18 3.39 23.48 -41.69
N ARG A 19 2.88 22.76 -42.69
CA ARG A 19 2.25 23.38 -43.87
C ARG A 19 0.97 24.14 -43.54
N ARG A 20 0.22 23.72 -42.50
CA ARG A 20 -0.98 24.43 -42.02
C ARG A 20 -0.58 25.78 -41.43
N LEU A 21 0.51 25.81 -40.67
CA LEU A 21 1.05 27.03 -40.06
C LEU A 21 1.59 28.01 -41.10
N SER A 22 2.12 27.51 -42.23
CA SER A 22 2.53 28.36 -43.36
C SER A 22 1.39 28.77 -44.29
N GLY A 23 0.15 28.34 -44.03
CA GLY A 23 -1.03 28.68 -44.85
C GLY A 23 -1.02 28.06 -46.25
N SER A 24 -0.18 27.06 -46.51
CA SER A 24 0.05 26.50 -47.84
C SER A 24 -0.61 25.13 -48.03
N LEU A 25 -1.66 24.84 -47.26
CA LEU A 25 -2.34 23.55 -47.30
C LEU A 25 -3.39 23.51 -48.41
N THR A 26 -3.35 22.45 -49.22
CA THR A 26 -4.42 22.15 -50.18
C THR A 26 -5.65 21.54 -49.50
N GLU A 27 -6.82 21.57 -50.15
CA GLU A 27 -8.04 20.96 -49.62
C GLU A 27 -7.92 19.43 -49.40
N ALA A 28 -7.09 18.76 -50.19
CA ALA A 28 -6.81 17.34 -50.02
C ALA A 28 -5.98 17.09 -48.75
N GLU A 29 -4.93 17.88 -48.55
CA GLU A 29 -4.11 17.83 -47.33
C GLU A 29 -4.89 18.24 -46.08
N GLN A 30 -5.91 19.11 -46.21
CA GLN A 30 -6.77 19.51 -45.08
C GLN A 30 -7.64 18.34 -44.62
N ARG A 31 -8.19 17.58 -45.57
CA ARG A 31 -8.93 16.35 -45.29
C ARG A 31 -8.03 15.28 -44.68
N GLU A 32 -6.85 15.06 -45.24
CA GLU A 32 -5.84 14.14 -44.70
C GLU A 32 -5.45 14.50 -43.25
N LEU A 33 -5.22 15.79 -42.97
CA LEU A 33 -4.92 16.25 -41.62
C LEU A 33 -6.09 16.00 -40.65
N ALA A 34 -7.33 16.27 -41.06
CA ALA A 34 -8.51 16.04 -40.23
C ALA A 34 -8.72 14.54 -39.91
N GLU A 35 -8.45 13.67 -40.88
CA GLU A 35 -8.51 12.21 -40.71
C GLU A 35 -7.44 11.72 -39.71
N ILE A 36 -6.20 12.21 -39.83
CA ILE A 36 -5.13 11.86 -38.88
C ILE A 36 -5.43 12.41 -37.47
N GLN A 37 -5.99 13.62 -37.35
CA GLN A 37 -6.39 14.18 -36.05
C GLN A 37 -7.45 13.32 -35.35
N THR A 38 -8.49 12.92 -36.10
CA THR A 38 -9.55 12.05 -35.57
C THR A 38 -8.97 10.71 -35.10
N MET A 39 -8.01 10.16 -35.84
CA MET A 39 -7.33 8.93 -35.46
C MET A 39 -6.51 9.09 -34.17
N VAL A 40 -5.78 10.20 -34.00
CA VAL A 40 -5.03 10.50 -32.77
C VAL A 40 -5.97 10.59 -31.58
N GLU A 41 -7.07 11.34 -31.71
CA GLU A 41 -8.06 11.48 -30.63
C GLU A 41 -8.65 10.13 -30.20
N VAL A 42 -8.94 9.25 -31.16
CA VAL A 42 -9.40 7.88 -30.85
C VAL A 42 -8.32 7.09 -30.10
N VAL A 43 -7.09 7.06 -30.60
CA VAL A 43 -5.98 6.31 -29.96
C VAL A 43 -5.67 6.86 -28.56
N GLU A 44 -5.63 8.18 -28.40
CA GLU A 44 -5.44 8.84 -27.10
C GLU A 44 -6.57 8.51 -26.13
N SER A 45 -7.83 8.55 -26.58
CA SER A 45 -8.97 8.22 -25.73
C SER A 45 -8.96 6.77 -25.28
N GLU A 46 -8.64 5.83 -26.17
CA GLU A 46 -8.58 4.39 -25.87
C GLU A 46 -7.42 4.06 -24.92
N THR A 47 -6.23 4.59 -25.20
CA THR A 47 -5.05 4.37 -24.35
C THR A 47 -5.20 5.00 -22.97
N THR A 48 -5.74 6.22 -22.90
CA THR A 48 -5.99 6.91 -21.63
C THR A 48 -7.05 6.19 -20.81
N THR A 49 -8.15 5.77 -21.43
CA THR A 49 -9.22 5.01 -20.75
C THR A 49 -8.69 3.70 -20.19
N PHE A 50 -7.87 2.97 -20.96
CA PHE A 50 -7.25 1.75 -20.51
C PHE A 50 -6.28 1.99 -19.33
N ALA A 51 -5.42 3.01 -19.45
CA ALA A 51 -4.46 3.35 -18.39
C ALA A 51 -5.17 3.76 -17.09
N LEU A 52 -6.23 4.58 -17.17
CA LEU A 52 -7.04 4.98 -16.03
C LEU A 52 -7.70 3.76 -15.37
N LYS A 53 -8.31 2.88 -16.15
CA LYS A 53 -8.92 1.66 -15.62
C LYS A 53 -7.90 0.74 -14.93
N ARG A 54 -6.67 0.68 -15.46
CA ARG A 54 -5.57 -0.06 -14.83
C ARG A 54 -5.19 0.57 -13.50
N LEU A 55 -5.03 1.89 -13.44
CA LEU A 55 -4.71 2.63 -12.22
C LEU A 55 -5.80 2.49 -11.16
N GLU A 56 -7.09 2.55 -11.54
CA GLU A 56 -8.20 2.31 -10.61
C GLU A 56 -8.14 0.89 -10.03
N THR A 57 -7.86 -0.11 -10.87
CA THR A 57 -7.73 -1.51 -10.41
C THR A 57 -6.56 -1.67 -9.45
N GLU A 58 -5.41 -1.07 -9.76
CA GLU A 58 -4.21 -1.07 -8.90
C GLU A 58 -4.51 -0.35 -7.56
N GLN A 59 -5.25 0.76 -7.60
CA GLN A 59 -5.64 1.50 -6.40
C GLN A 59 -6.54 0.66 -5.49
N PHE A 60 -7.56 -0.01 -6.03
CA PHE A 60 -8.41 -0.90 -5.23
C PHE A 60 -7.61 -2.05 -4.61
N ALA A 61 -6.72 -2.68 -5.37
CA ALA A 61 -5.87 -3.75 -4.84
C ALA A 61 -4.96 -3.27 -3.70
N LEU A 62 -4.38 -2.08 -3.82
CA LEU A 62 -3.56 -1.49 -2.76
C LEU A 62 -4.39 -1.11 -1.53
N GLN A 63 -5.63 -0.67 -1.73
CA GLN A 63 -6.54 -0.35 -0.64
C GLN A 63 -6.91 -1.61 0.17
N ASP A 64 -7.20 -2.74 -0.49
CA ASP A 64 -7.45 -4.02 0.18
C ASP A 64 -6.25 -4.50 0.99
N VAL A 65 -5.04 -4.38 0.41
CA VAL A 65 -3.78 -4.72 1.11
C VAL A 65 -3.58 -3.83 2.34
N LEU A 66 -3.85 -2.53 2.22
CA LEU A 66 -3.73 -1.60 3.33
C LEU A 66 -4.71 -1.94 4.46
N GLU A 67 -5.98 -2.22 4.13
CA GLU A 67 -7.01 -2.59 5.11
C GLU A 67 -6.63 -3.88 5.86
N LYS A 68 -6.11 -4.87 5.12
CA LYS A 68 -5.59 -6.10 5.72
C LYS A 68 -4.46 -5.81 6.73
N HIS A 69 -3.46 -5.02 6.34
CA HIS A 69 -2.36 -4.67 7.23
C HIS A 69 -2.79 -3.84 8.43
N GLN A 70 -3.79 -2.97 8.28
CA GLN A 70 -4.36 -2.23 9.40
C GLN A 70 -5.04 -3.16 10.41
N THR A 71 -5.78 -4.16 9.93
CA THR A 71 -6.40 -5.19 10.78
C THR A 71 -5.33 -6.00 11.51
N GLU A 72 -4.33 -6.51 10.80
CA GLU A 72 -3.20 -7.24 11.39
C GLU A 72 -2.48 -6.42 12.47
N ASN A 73 -2.30 -5.12 12.24
CA ASN A 73 -1.66 -4.22 13.21
C ASN A 73 -2.54 -4.05 14.47
N GLN A 74 -3.86 -3.89 14.31
CA GLN A 74 -4.78 -3.83 15.45
C GLN A 74 -4.71 -5.11 16.30
N ASP A 75 -4.67 -6.28 15.67
CA ASP A 75 -4.52 -7.56 16.35
C ASP A 75 -3.18 -7.65 17.11
N LEU A 76 -2.08 -7.19 16.50
CA LEU A 76 -0.76 -7.14 17.15
C LEU A 76 -0.76 -6.20 18.36
N VAL A 77 -1.41 -5.04 18.27
CA VAL A 77 -1.54 -4.11 19.41
C VAL A 77 -2.33 -4.75 20.55
N GLN A 78 -3.41 -5.47 20.24
CA GLN A 78 -4.17 -6.22 21.26
C GLN A 78 -3.30 -7.29 21.92
N LEU A 79 -2.53 -8.04 21.14
CA LEU A 79 -1.63 -9.07 21.65
C LEU A 79 -0.53 -8.48 22.56
N LEU A 80 0.05 -7.35 22.18
CA LEU A 80 1.05 -6.64 23.00
C LEU A 80 0.46 -6.20 24.33
N ASN A 81 -0.77 -5.68 24.33
CA ASN A 81 -1.46 -5.29 25.56
C ASN A 81 -1.73 -6.50 26.47
N GLN A 82 -2.16 -7.63 25.90
CA GLN A 82 -2.33 -8.88 26.66
C GLN A 82 -1.01 -9.36 27.26
N GLN A 83 0.09 -9.31 26.49
CA GLN A 83 1.41 -9.68 26.99
C GLN A 83 1.87 -8.77 28.14
N ALA A 84 1.63 -7.46 28.05
CA ALA A 84 1.96 -6.51 29.10
C ALA A 84 1.21 -6.82 30.42
N LEU A 85 -0.08 -7.16 30.32
CA LEU A 85 -0.89 -7.58 31.47
C LEU A 85 -0.36 -8.88 32.09
N LEU A 86 -0.04 -9.88 31.27
CA LEU A 86 0.53 -11.15 31.76
C LEU A 86 1.88 -10.95 32.47
N ILE A 87 2.74 -10.08 31.95
CA ILE A 87 4.01 -9.73 32.59
C ILE A 87 3.75 -9.05 33.94
N ALA A 88 2.81 -8.11 34.00
CA ALA A 88 2.45 -7.44 35.25
C ALA A 88 1.91 -8.43 36.30
N ASP A 89 1.05 -9.36 35.89
CA ASP A 89 0.52 -10.41 36.76
C ASP A 89 1.61 -11.36 37.25
N THR A 90 2.51 -11.79 36.36
CA THR A 90 3.64 -12.65 36.73
C THR A 90 4.54 -11.98 37.76
N LYS A 91 4.84 -10.69 37.58
CA LYS A 91 5.63 -9.91 38.55
C LYS A 91 4.92 -9.81 39.91
N ARG A 92 3.61 -9.60 39.90
CA ARG A 92 2.81 -9.57 41.13
C ARG A 92 2.86 -10.92 41.85
N TRP A 93 2.65 -12.01 41.13
CA TRP A 93 2.70 -13.36 41.71
C TRP A 93 4.07 -13.70 42.28
N LEU A 94 5.16 -13.30 41.60
CA LEU A 94 6.51 -13.48 42.11
C LEU A 94 6.71 -12.74 43.43
N ALA A 95 6.30 -11.47 43.52
CA ALA A 95 6.41 -10.69 44.74
C ALA A 95 5.57 -11.30 45.90
N GLU A 96 4.35 -11.77 45.61
CA GLU A 96 3.52 -12.47 46.59
C GLU A 96 4.17 -13.78 47.07
N PHE A 97 4.79 -14.52 46.15
CA PHE A 97 5.49 -15.76 46.48
C PHE A 97 6.71 -15.50 47.36
N GLU A 98 7.55 -14.52 47.00
CA GLU A 98 8.70 -14.10 47.79
C GLU A 98 8.28 -13.69 49.21
N GLN A 99 7.22 -12.89 49.34
CA GLN A 99 6.68 -12.50 50.63
C GLN A 99 6.24 -13.70 51.47
N ARG A 100 5.50 -14.65 50.87
CA ARG A 100 5.05 -15.87 51.56
C ARG A 100 6.25 -16.73 51.97
N TYR A 101 7.25 -16.86 51.10
CA TYR A 101 8.47 -17.59 51.38
C TYR A 101 9.19 -17.01 52.60
N THR A 102 9.38 -15.68 52.66
CA THR A 102 9.98 -15.02 53.82
C THR A 102 9.19 -15.26 55.11
N VAL A 103 7.86 -15.20 55.08
CA VAL A 103 7.01 -15.46 56.26
C VAL A 103 7.19 -16.90 56.76
N ILE A 104 7.20 -17.88 55.85
CA ILE A 104 7.41 -19.29 56.18
C ILE A 104 8.81 -19.51 56.76
N GLN A 105 9.83 -18.94 56.11
CA GLN A 105 11.22 -19.04 56.56
C GLN A 105 11.40 -18.47 57.97
N ASN A 106 10.87 -17.27 58.24
CA ASN A 106 10.91 -16.66 59.56
C ASN A 106 10.18 -17.50 60.61
N SER A 107 9.02 -18.06 60.25
CA SER A 107 8.24 -18.92 61.15
C SER A 107 8.97 -20.22 61.47
N PHE A 108 9.58 -20.85 60.47
CA PHE A 108 10.39 -22.05 60.64
C PHE A 108 11.58 -21.78 61.55
N THR A 109 12.36 -20.73 61.27
CA THR A 109 13.52 -20.38 62.08
C THR A 109 13.16 -20.08 63.52
N ARG A 110 12.01 -19.43 63.77
CA ARG A 110 11.51 -19.23 65.14
C ARG A 110 11.15 -20.53 65.86
N LEU A 111 10.67 -21.54 65.13
CA LEU A 111 10.22 -22.80 65.71
C LEU A 111 11.34 -23.82 65.90
N THR A 112 12.37 -23.80 65.06
CA THR A 112 13.43 -24.83 65.03
C THR A 112 14.80 -24.31 65.47
N GLU A 113 14.96 -22.99 65.66
CA GLU A 113 16.25 -22.31 65.87
C GLU A 113 17.26 -22.56 64.72
N HIS A 114 16.80 -23.16 63.62
CA HIS A 114 17.57 -23.46 62.42
C HIS A 114 17.10 -22.60 61.24
N SER A 115 18.04 -22.09 60.45
CA SER A 115 17.73 -21.30 59.27
C SER A 115 17.42 -22.21 58.07
N LEU A 116 16.36 -21.88 57.33
CA LEU A 116 16.06 -22.43 56.00
C LEU A 116 16.74 -21.65 54.86
N ALA A 117 17.53 -20.61 55.18
CA ALA A 117 18.29 -19.90 54.16
C ALA A 117 19.30 -20.86 53.52
N THR A 118 19.11 -21.17 52.23
CA THR A 118 20.20 -21.64 51.36
C THR A 118 21.24 -20.56 51.17
#